data_AF-A0A2E3QPD5-F1
#
_entry.id   AF-A0A2E3QPD5-F1
#
_cell.length_a   1.000
_cell.length_b   1.000
_cell.length_c   1.000
_cell.angle_alpha   90.00
_cell.angle_beta   90.00
_cell.angle_gamma   90.00
#
_symmetry.space_group_name_H-M   'P 1'
#
loop_
_entity.id
_entity.type
_entity.pdbx_description
1 polymer ?
#
loop_
_entity_poly.entity_id
_entity_poly.type
_entity_poly.pdbx_seq_one_letter_code
_entity_poly.pdbx_strand_id
1 'polypeptide(L)'
;MKIIFLICILTLGKFNFLESNEPFVVLEYQAKSLQDSGEKFNSNNKFLKNRNYSTSHKVKSGESLSGIINKYYGKTGLNMRIVEVSLIEINRHAFVRKNPNFLYAGKKLKIPSINEIKNLVMNKSSTSRVNTGRSGHIYFYGN
;
A
#
# COMPACT_ATOMS: atom_id res chain seq x y z
N MET A 1 34.87 38.37 66.93
CA MET A 1 33.52 38.34 66.31
C MET A 1 33.46 39.07 64.96
N LYS A 2 33.79 40.38 64.87
CA LYS A 2 33.63 41.19 63.64
C LYS A 2 34.54 40.79 62.45
N ILE A 3 35.78 40.38 62.72
CA ILE A 3 36.75 39.97 61.68
C ILE A 3 36.37 38.64 61.00
N ILE A 4 35.77 37.70 61.74
CA ILE A 4 35.29 36.42 61.21
C ILE A 4 34.10 36.67 60.27
N PHE A 5 33.23 37.62 60.61
CA PHE A 5 32.10 38.03 59.78
C PHE A 5 32.55 38.66 58.45
N LEU A 6 33.63 39.45 58.47
CA LEU A 6 34.23 40.07 57.29
C LEU A 6 34.83 39.02 56.34
N ILE A 7 35.50 37.99 56.89
CA ILE A 7 36.07 36.89 56.11
C ILE A 7 34.97 36.04 55.46
N CYS A 8 33.87 35.76 56.17
CA CYS A 8 32.71 35.08 55.59
C CYS A 8 32.15 35.84 54.38
N ILE A 9 31.93 37.16 54.50
CA ILE A 9 31.39 37.99 53.41
C ILE A 9 32.30 37.98 52.17
N LEU A 10 33.63 37.94 52.34
CA LEU A 10 34.56 37.86 51.22
C LEU A 10 34.51 36.52 50.47
N THR A 11 34.14 35.43 51.15
CA THR A 11 34.07 34.09 50.54
C THR A 11 32.74 33.82 49.81
N LEU A 12 31.64 34.47 50.21
CA LEU A 12 30.34 34.32 49.54
C LEU A 12 30.26 35.00 48.16
N GLY A 13 31.18 35.89 47.81
CA GLY A 13 31.19 36.62 46.54
C GLY A 13 31.73 35.85 45.32
N LYS A 14 32.16 34.58 45.49
CA LYS A 14 32.75 33.76 44.41
C LYS A 14 31.83 32.65 43.90
N PHE A 15 30.54 32.93 43.74
CA PHE A 15 29.69 32.07 42.92
C PHE A 15 29.90 32.42 41.45
N ASN A 16 30.84 31.73 40.80
CA ASN A 16 30.88 31.71 39.35
C ASN A 16 29.61 30.97 38.90
N PHE A 17 28.67 31.70 38.31
CA PHE A 17 27.53 31.09 37.63
C PHE A 17 28.09 30.35 36.41
N LEU A 18 28.20 29.03 36.53
CA LEU A 18 28.60 28.15 35.43
C LEU A 18 27.43 28.07 34.45
N GLU A 19 27.38 28.97 33.46
CA GLU A 19 26.50 28.78 32.31
C GLU A 19 27.05 27.62 31.48
N SER A 20 26.41 26.46 31.60
CA SER A 20 26.70 25.30 30.76
C SER A 20 26.22 25.60 29.34
N ASN A 21 27.13 26.11 28.49
CA ASN A 21 26.91 26.24 27.06
C ASN A 21 27.10 24.88 26.38
N GLU A 22 26.24 23.92 26.75
CA GLU A 22 26.21 22.64 26.07
C GLU A 22 25.59 22.82 24.68
N PRO A 23 26.33 22.47 23.60
CA PRO A 23 25.77 22.52 22.26
C PRO A 23 24.66 21.48 22.17
N PHE A 24 23.43 21.93 21.91
CA PHE A 24 22.35 21.01 21.62
C PHE A 24 22.38 20.64 20.13
N VAL A 25 22.34 19.34 19.84
CA VAL A 25 22.26 18.86 18.47
C VAL A 25 20.81 18.99 18.02
N VAL A 26 20.54 19.98 17.17
CA VAL A 26 19.30 20.00 16.38
C VAL A 26 19.45 18.90 15.34
N LEU A 27 18.79 17.77 15.55
CA LEU A 27 18.53 16.85 14.46
C LEU A 27 17.50 17.52 13.57
N GLU A 28 17.97 18.23 12.54
CA GLU A 28 17.11 18.57 11.43
C GLU A 28 16.69 17.24 10.83
N TYR A 29 15.45 16.84 11.12
CA TYR A 29 14.81 15.81 10.34
C TYR A 29 14.68 16.44 8.97
N GLN A 30 15.70 16.22 8.14
CA GLN A 30 15.54 16.34 6.71
C GLN A 30 14.46 15.31 6.41
N ALA A 31 13.21 15.77 6.48
CA ALA A 31 12.09 15.13 5.84
C ALA A 31 12.55 15.14 4.40
N LYS A 32 13.31 14.09 4.04
CA LYS A 32 13.61 13.72 2.69
C LYS A 32 12.26 13.83 2.07
N SER A 33 12.04 14.91 1.34
CA SER A 33 10.85 15.03 0.54
C SER A 33 10.85 13.70 -0.18
N LEU A 34 9.79 12.91 -0.01
CA LEU A 34 9.62 11.71 -0.80
C LEU A 34 9.47 12.24 -2.23
N GLN A 35 10.62 12.53 -2.83
CA GLN A 35 10.88 12.78 -4.21
C GLN A 35 10.97 11.40 -4.83
N ASP A 36 9.96 10.57 -4.56
CA ASP A 36 9.72 9.31 -5.20
C ASP A 36 8.64 9.61 -6.23
N SER A 37 9.07 10.12 -7.38
CA SER A 37 8.26 10.39 -8.57
C SER A 37 7.01 11.26 -8.33
N GLY A 38 7.08 12.55 -8.69
CA GLY A 38 5.92 13.46 -8.79
C GLY A 38 4.91 13.08 -9.88
N GLU A 39 4.54 11.81 -10.00
CA GLU A 39 3.41 11.33 -10.78
C GLU A 39 2.14 11.89 -10.13
N LYS A 40 1.63 13.00 -10.66
CA LYS A 40 0.39 13.64 -10.20
C LYS A 40 -0.71 12.59 -10.07
N PHE A 41 -1.23 12.43 -8.86
CA PHE A 41 -2.36 11.54 -8.57
C PHE A 41 -3.54 11.88 -9.48
N ASN A 42 -4.08 10.88 -10.16
CA ASN A 42 -5.16 11.09 -11.11
C ASN A 42 -6.51 11.11 -10.38
N SER A 43 -6.82 12.20 -9.67
CA SER A 43 -8.10 12.41 -8.98
C SER A 43 -9.32 12.32 -9.91
N ASN A 44 -9.11 12.45 -11.23
CA ASN A 44 -10.16 12.37 -12.23
C ASN A 44 -10.44 10.95 -12.74
N ASN A 45 -9.72 9.95 -12.25
CA ASN A 45 -9.92 8.56 -12.63
C ASN A 45 -11.33 8.08 -12.24
N LYS A 46 -12.04 7.43 -13.17
CA LYS A 46 -13.42 6.94 -12.99
C LYS A 46 -13.55 5.94 -11.84
N PHE A 47 -12.54 5.09 -11.62
CA PHE A 47 -12.52 4.10 -10.55
C PHE A 47 -12.39 4.73 -9.17
N LEU A 48 -11.74 5.90 -9.06
CA LEU A 48 -11.66 6.65 -7.82
C LEU A 48 -12.96 7.41 -7.52
N LYS A 49 -13.56 8.01 -8.55
CA LYS A 49 -14.83 8.73 -8.45
C LYS A 49 -15.98 7.80 -8.06
N ASN A 50 -16.04 6.61 -8.67
CA ASN A 50 -17.03 5.60 -8.36
C ASN A 50 -16.34 4.26 -8.08
N ARG A 51 -16.28 3.89 -6.80
CA ARG A 51 -15.63 2.67 -6.32
C ARG A 51 -16.30 1.36 -6.79
N ASN A 52 -17.52 1.45 -7.32
CA ASN A 52 -18.26 0.33 -7.93
C ASN A 52 -18.21 0.35 -9.47
N TYR A 53 -17.50 1.31 -10.08
CA TYR A 53 -17.35 1.36 -11.53
C TYR A 53 -16.50 0.19 -12.00
N SER A 54 -17.04 -0.59 -12.93
CA SER A 54 -16.33 -1.64 -13.66
C SER A 54 -16.55 -1.46 -15.16
N THR A 55 -15.64 -2.01 -15.96
CA THR A 55 -15.76 -1.94 -17.42
C THR A 55 -15.16 -3.18 -18.08
N SER A 56 -15.25 -3.28 -19.40
CA SER A 56 -14.61 -4.34 -20.16
C SER A 56 -13.63 -3.76 -21.18
N HIS A 57 -12.47 -4.42 -21.32
CA HIS A 57 -11.43 -4.06 -22.27
C HIS A 57 -11.14 -5.23 -23.21
N LYS A 58 -11.15 -4.98 -24.52
CA LYS A 58 -10.75 -5.99 -25.51
C LYS A 58 -9.23 -5.89 -25.73
N VAL A 59 -8.52 -6.98 -25.47
CA VAL A 59 -7.06 -7.05 -25.65
C VAL A 59 -6.70 -6.84 -27.11
N LYS A 60 -5.78 -5.91 -27.37
CA LYS A 60 -5.20 -5.73 -28.71
C LYS A 60 -3.99 -6.65 -28.91
N SER A 61 -3.66 -6.93 -30.17
CA SER A 61 -2.44 -7.68 -30.48
C SER A 61 -1.21 -6.90 -29.96
N GLY A 62 -0.31 -7.59 -29.26
CA GLY A 62 0.89 -6.98 -28.65
C GLY A 62 0.65 -6.17 -27.37
N GLU A 63 -0.57 -6.10 -26.85
CA GLU A 63 -0.87 -5.37 -25.61
C GLU A 63 -0.48 -6.19 -24.37
N SER A 64 0.18 -5.56 -23.40
CA SER A 64 0.59 -6.19 -22.14
C SER A 64 -0.40 -5.95 -21.01
N LEU A 65 -0.44 -6.87 -20.04
CA LEU A 65 -1.24 -6.70 -18.83
C LEU A 65 -0.84 -5.44 -18.05
N SER A 66 0.46 -5.17 -17.92
CA SER A 66 0.98 -3.97 -17.24
C SER A 66 0.51 -2.68 -17.93
N GLY A 67 0.50 -2.65 -19.26
CA GLY A 67 -0.03 -1.52 -20.03
C GLY A 67 -1.52 -1.30 -19.78
N ILE A 68 -2.31 -2.37 -19.74
CA ILE A 68 -3.74 -2.33 -19.42
C ILE A 68 -3.96 -1.81 -17.99
N ILE A 69 -3.21 -2.33 -17.02
CA ILE A 69 -3.30 -1.87 -15.61
C ILE A 69 -2.98 -0.39 -15.51
N ASN A 70 -1.89 0.06 -16.13
CA ASN A 70 -1.50 1.47 -16.10
C ASN A 70 -2.56 2.37 -16.79
N LYS A 71 -3.18 1.89 -17.86
CA LYS A 71 -4.25 2.62 -18.56
C LYS A 71 -5.49 2.85 -17.67
N TYR A 72 -5.87 1.87 -16.86
CA TYR A 72 -7.11 1.95 -16.06
C TYR A 72 -6.88 2.41 -14.61
N TYR A 73 -5.79 1.96 -13.98
CA TYR A 73 -5.47 2.21 -12.57
C TYR A 73 -4.18 3.03 -12.39
N GLY A 74 -3.51 3.45 -13.46
CA GLY A 74 -2.33 4.30 -13.36
C GLY A 74 -2.61 5.55 -12.54
N LYS A 75 -1.66 5.90 -11.66
CA LYS A 75 -1.71 7.07 -10.78
C LYS A 75 -2.93 7.12 -9.85
N THR A 76 -3.54 5.97 -9.54
CA THR A 76 -4.64 5.85 -8.56
C THR A 76 -4.17 5.62 -7.13
N GLY A 77 -2.86 5.45 -6.91
CA GLY A 77 -2.29 5.10 -5.60
C GLY A 77 -2.60 3.67 -5.13
N LEU A 78 -3.28 2.86 -5.95
CA LEU A 78 -3.49 1.45 -5.65
C LEU A 78 -2.18 0.66 -5.72
N ASN A 79 -2.09 -0.42 -4.97
CA ASN A 79 -0.99 -1.37 -5.11
C ASN A 79 -1.16 -2.14 -6.42
N MET A 80 -0.31 -1.84 -7.43
CA MET A 80 -0.40 -2.43 -8.76
C MET A 80 -0.26 -3.95 -8.74
N ARG A 81 0.48 -4.52 -7.78
CA ARG A 81 0.62 -5.97 -7.65
C ARG A 81 -0.68 -6.63 -7.24
N ILE A 82 -1.44 -6.00 -6.32
CA ILE A 82 -2.77 -6.47 -5.92
C ILE A 82 -3.74 -6.36 -7.10
N VAL A 83 -3.70 -5.26 -7.84
CA VAL A 83 -4.53 -5.05 -9.04
C VAL A 83 -4.22 -6.13 -10.09
N GLU A 84 -2.95 -6.42 -10.34
CA GLU A 84 -2.49 -7.43 -11.29
C GLU A 84 -3.01 -8.82 -10.94
N VAL A 85 -2.78 -9.28 -9.70
CA VAL A 85 -3.25 -10.57 -9.22
C VAL A 85 -4.78 -10.67 -9.31
N SER A 86 -5.49 -9.59 -8.95
CA SER A 86 -6.95 -9.54 -9.03
C SER A 86 -7.46 -9.64 -10.47
N LEU A 87 -6.81 -8.97 -11.43
CA LEU A 87 -7.16 -9.07 -12.84
C LEU A 87 -6.96 -10.48 -13.38
N ILE A 88 -5.88 -11.15 -13.00
CA ILE A 88 -5.59 -12.53 -13.40
C ILE A 88 -6.66 -13.48 -12.86
N GLU A 89 -6.98 -13.36 -11.57
CA GLU A 89 -7.92 -14.26 -10.90
C GLU A 89 -9.37 -14.09 -11.38
N ILE A 90 -9.77 -12.86 -11.72
CA ILE A 90 -11.09 -12.58 -12.29
C ILE A 90 -11.18 -13.00 -13.76
N ASN A 91 -10.08 -12.91 -14.52
CA ASN A 91 -10.06 -13.14 -15.97
C ASN A 91 -9.22 -14.35 -16.39
N ARG A 92 -9.30 -15.46 -15.65
CA ARG A 92 -8.48 -16.66 -15.91
C ARG A 92 -8.56 -17.16 -17.35
N HIS A 93 -9.69 -16.97 -18.02
CA HIS A 93 -9.92 -17.35 -19.41
C HIS A 93 -9.13 -16.51 -20.44
N ALA A 94 -8.63 -15.34 -20.04
CA ALA A 94 -7.87 -14.44 -20.90
C ALA A 94 -6.36 -14.69 -20.86
N PHE A 95 -5.88 -15.49 -19.90
CA PHE A 95 -4.46 -15.77 -19.70
C PHE A 95 -4.09 -17.21 -20.05
N VAL A 96 -2.95 -17.39 -20.71
CA VAL A 96 -2.37 -18.73 -20.92
C VAL A 96 -1.85 -19.23 -19.58
N ARG A 97 -2.41 -20.34 -19.07
CA ARG A 97 -1.97 -20.98 -17.80
C ARG A 97 -1.91 -20.00 -16.61
N LYS A 98 -2.78 -18.99 -16.58
CA LYS A 98 -2.79 -17.91 -15.56
C LYS A 98 -1.49 -17.11 -15.47
N ASN A 99 -0.67 -17.10 -16.52
CA ASN A 99 0.59 -16.35 -16.54
C ASN A 99 0.33 -14.89 -16.97
N PRO A 100 0.69 -13.88 -16.16
CA PRO A 100 0.49 -12.46 -16.49
C PRO A 100 1.17 -12.02 -17.79
N ASN A 101 2.26 -12.68 -18.17
CA ASN A 101 3.03 -12.34 -19.38
C ASN A 101 2.38 -12.89 -20.66
N PHE A 102 1.41 -13.80 -20.55
CA PHE A 102 0.78 -14.43 -21.70
C PHE A 102 -0.72 -14.14 -21.73
N LEU A 103 -1.06 -13.06 -22.43
CA LEU A 103 -2.43 -12.57 -22.60
C LEU A 103 -2.94 -12.87 -24.01
N TYR A 104 -4.11 -13.50 -24.14
CA TYR A 104 -4.71 -13.78 -25.44
C TYR A 104 -5.25 -12.51 -26.10
N ALA A 105 -4.77 -12.19 -27.30
CA ALA A 105 -5.32 -11.10 -28.11
C ALA A 105 -6.79 -11.34 -28.46
N GLY A 106 -7.57 -10.26 -28.53
CA GLY A 106 -8.99 -10.28 -28.87
C GLY A 106 -9.94 -10.74 -27.77
N LYS A 107 -9.44 -11.29 -26.65
CA LYS A 107 -10.27 -11.62 -25.49
C LYS A 107 -10.78 -10.37 -24.79
N LYS A 108 -11.94 -10.48 -24.15
CA LYS A 108 -12.52 -9.43 -23.29
C LYS A 108 -12.06 -9.66 -21.86
N LEU A 109 -11.39 -8.68 -21.28
CA LEU A 109 -11.09 -8.61 -19.85
C LEU A 109 -12.18 -7.80 -19.18
N LYS A 110 -12.64 -8.27 -18.03
CA LYS A 110 -13.34 -7.48 -17.03
C LYS A 110 -12.29 -6.67 -16.26
N ILE A 111 -12.46 -5.36 -16.24
CA ILE A 111 -11.71 -4.42 -15.44
C ILE A 111 -12.52 -4.16 -14.17
N PRO A 112 -12.18 -4.80 -13.04
CA PRO A 112 -12.99 -4.78 -11.82
C PRO A 112 -13.00 -3.41 -11.15
N SER A 113 -14.05 -3.16 -10.39
CA SER A 113 -14.13 -2.02 -9.50
C SER A 113 -13.21 -2.16 -8.28
N ILE A 114 -12.92 -1.05 -7.59
CA ILE A 114 -12.09 -1.06 -6.38
C ILE A 114 -12.72 -1.94 -5.30
N ASN A 115 -14.06 -1.92 -5.18
CA ASN A 115 -14.77 -2.75 -4.23
C ASN A 115 -14.71 -4.24 -4.60
N GLU A 116 -14.74 -4.61 -5.89
CA GLU A 116 -14.54 -5.99 -6.32
C GLU A 116 -13.14 -6.51 -5.99
N ILE A 117 -12.10 -5.69 -6.23
CA ILE A 117 -10.72 -6.00 -5.84
C ILE A 117 -10.63 -6.18 -4.32
N LYS A 118 -11.20 -5.23 -3.55
CA LYS A 118 -11.24 -5.31 -2.09
C LYS A 118 -11.91 -6.59 -1.59
N ASN A 119 -13.06 -6.94 -2.15
CA ASN A 119 -13.81 -8.14 -1.75
C ASN A 119 -13.04 -9.42 -2.07
N LEU A 120 -12.33 -9.46 -3.21
CA LEU A 120 -11.49 -10.58 -3.60
C LEU A 120 -10.32 -10.78 -2.61
N VAL A 121 -9.68 -9.68 -2.19
CA VAL A 121 -8.54 -9.71 -1.26
C VAL A 121 -8.98 -10.02 0.17
N MET A 122 -10.11 -9.47 0.62
CA MET A 122 -10.56 -9.60 2.01
C MET A 122 -11.10 -10.98 2.38
N ASN A 123 -11.02 -11.97 1.46
CA ASN A 123 -11.52 -13.33 1.67
C ASN A 123 -12.94 -13.32 2.27
N LYS A 124 -13.75 -12.32 1.90
CA LYS A 124 -15.17 -12.32 2.23
C LYS A 124 -15.75 -13.35 1.30
N SER A 125 -15.79 -14.60 1.75
CA SER A 125 -16.57 -15.65 1.12
C SER A 125 -17.94 -15.04 0.89
N SER A 126 -18.23 -14.66 -0.35
CA SER A 126 -19.61 -14.68 -0.80
C SER A 126 -20.04 -16.09 -0.42
N THR A 127 -20.95 -16.21 0.54
CA THR A 127 -21.62 -17.45 0.88
C THR A 127 -22.37 -17.89 -0.36
N SER A 128 -21.64 -18.37 -1.36
CA SER A 128 -22.12 -19.30 -2.34
C SER A 128 -22.53 -20.47 -1.46
N ARG A 129 -23.85 -20.60 -1.22
CA ARG A 129 -24.40 -21.83 -0.66
C ARG A 129 -23.96 -22.93 -1.61
N VAL A 130 -22.80 -23.53 -1.32
CA VAL A 130 -22.40 -24.76 -1.98
C VAL A 130 -23.41 -25.76 -1.45
N ASN A 131 -24.38 -26.10 -2.28
CA ASN A 131 -25.32 -27.16 -1.99
C ASN A 131 -24.53 -28.47 -2.08
N THR A 132 -23.77 -28.78 -1.03
CA THR A 132 -22.95 -29.98 -0.92
C THR A 132 -23.86 -31.17 -0.57
N GLY A 133 -24.69 -31.57 -1.53
CA GLY A 133 -25.43 -32.83 -1.49
C GLY A 133 -24.54 -34.06 -1.70
N ARG A 134 -23.29 -34.04 -1.21
CA ARG A 134 -22.37 -35.19 -1.21
C ARG A 134 -21.54 -35.16 0.07
N SER A 135 -22.05 -35.81 1.10
CA SER A 135 -21.28 -36.26 2.26
C SER A 135 -20.24 -37.28 1.77
N GLY A 136 -19.04 -36.81 1.44
CA GLY A 136 -17.89 -37.67 1.21
C GLY A 136 -17.04 -37.66 2.48
N HIS A 137 -17.15 -38.71 3.29
CA HIS A 137 -16.28 -38.89 4.45
C HIS A 137 -14.82 -39.01 4.00
N ILE A 138 -13.94 -38.26 4.64
CA ILE A 138 -12.49 -38.36 4.45
C ILE A 138 -11.98 -39.34 5.53
N TYR A 139 -11.38 -40.45 5.11
CA TYR A 139 -10.70 -41.38 6.01
C TYR A 139 -9.20 -41.11 6.04
N PHE A 140 -8.64 -40.98 7.24
CA PHE A 140 -7.19 -40.96 7.46
C PHE A 140 -6.79 -42.32 8.01
N TYR A 141 -5.97 -43.06 7.27
CA TYR A 141 -5.23 -44.21 7.80
C TYR A 141 -3.82 -43.70 8.14
N GLY A 142 -3.53 -43.60 9.43
CA GLY A 142 -2.17 -43.33 9.90
C GLY A 142 -1.34 -44.61 9.87
N ASN A 143 -0.06 -44.47 9.49
CA ASN A 143 0.99 -45.46 9.72
C ASN A 143 1.74 -45.10 11.00
#